data_AF-A0A969MQL0-F1
#
_entry.id   AF-A0A969MQL0-F1
#
_cell.length_a   1.000
_cell.length_b   1.000
_cell.length_c   1.000
_cell.angle_alpha   90.00
_cell.angle_beta   90.00
_cell.angle_gamma   90.00
#
_symmetry.space_group_name_H-M   'P 1'
#
loop_
_entity.id
_entity.type
_entity.pdbx_description
1 polymer ?
#
loop_
_entity_poly.entity_id
_entity_poly.type
_entity_poly.pdbx_seq_one_letter_code
_entity_poly.pdbx_strand_id
1 'polypeptide(L)' 'SGANLIGTNLSGADLRGADLSGADLSGANLINVNFH' A
#
# COMPACT_ATOMS: atom_id res chain seq x y z
N SER A 1 -4.32 -0.52 13.24
CA SER A 1 -5.08 -1.73 12.85
C SER A 1 -4.52 -2.21 11.53
N GLY A 2 -4.23 -3.51 11.38
CA GLY A 2 -3.64 -4.05 10.16
C GLY A 2 -4.65 -4.13 9.02
N ALA A 3 -4.44 -3.38 7.94
CA ALA A 3 -5.26 -3.47 6.74
C ALA A 3 -4.85 -4.69 5.91
N ASN A 4 -5.80 -5.48 5.44
CA ASN A 4 -5.55 -6.51 4.44
C ASN A 4 -5.64 -5.88 3.05
N LEU A 5 -4.49 -5.71 2.40
CA LEU A 5 -4.34 -5.14 1.07
C LEU A 5 -3.76 -6.18 0.09
N ILE A 6 -3.91 -7.46 0.41
CA ILE A 6 -3.40 -8.56 -0.40
C ILE A 6 -3.97 -8.48 -1.83
N GLY A 7 -3.09 -8.51 -2.82
CA GLY A 7 -3.46 -8.49 -4.25
C GLY A 7 -4.10 -7.18 -4.74
N THR A 8 -4.14 -6.13 -3.92
CA THR A 8 -4.76 -4.85 -4.32
C THR A 8 -3.92 -4.12 -5.36
N ASN A 9 -4.58 -3.44 -6.31
CA ASN A 9 -3.87 -2.55 -7.22
C ASN A 9 -3.75 -1.16 -6.62
N LEU A 10 -2.56 -0.82 -6.14
CA LEU A 10 -2.21 0.50 -5.62
C LEU A 10 -1.40 1.31 -6.64
N SER A 11 -1.36 0.91 -7.91
CA SER A 11 -0.53 1.59 -8.92
C SER A 11 -0.85 3.09 -8.99
N GLY A 12 0.16 3.93 -8.83
CA GLY A 12 0.02 5.39 -8.86
C GLY A 12 -0.62 6.02 -7.61
N ALA A 13 -0.87 5.24 -6.55
CA ALA A 13 -1.42 5.77 -5.30
C ALA A 13 -0.43 6.71 -4.61
N ASP A 14 -0.96 7.78 -4.02
CA ASP A 14 -0.23 8.67 -3.12
C ASP A 14 -0.47 8.20 -1.67
N LEU A 15 0.54 7.55 -1.07
CA LEU A 15 0.50 7.02 0.29
C LEU A 15 1.40 7.82 1.24
N ARG A 16 1.71 9.07 0.89
CA ARG A 16 2.49 9.96 1.76
C ARG A 16 1.81 10.15 3.10
N GLY A 17 2.54 9.85 4.17
CA GLY A 17 2.04 9.94 5.54
C GLY A 17 1.00 8.88 5.93
N ALA A 18 0.73 7.90 5.06
CA ALA A 18 -0.15 6.79 5.42
C ALA A 18 0.53 5.90 6.46
N ASP A 19 -0.14 5.67 7.60
CA ASP A 19 0.29 4.65 8.56
C ASP A 19 -0.15 3.27 8.06
N LEU A 20 0.80 2.56 7.44
CA LEU A 20 0.64 1.19 6.99
C LEU A 20 1.18 0.17 8.00
N SER A 21 1.38 0.57 9.27
CA SER A 21 1.89 -0.31 10.31
C SER A 21 0.96 -1.50 10.52
N GLY A 22 1.47 -2.69 10.22
CA GLY A 22 0.73 -3.95 10.30
C GLY A 22 -0.20 -4.23 9.12
N ALA A 23 -0.15 -3.46 8.03
CA ALA A 23 -0.84 -3.80 6.80
C ALA A 23 -0.17 -4.99 6.10
N ASP A 24 -0.97 -5.89 5.54
CA ASP A 24 -0.49 -6.97 4.67
C ASP A 24 -0.64 -6.53 3.21
N LEU A 25 0.48 -6.24 2.56
CA LEU A 25 0.58 -5.81 1.17
C LEU A 25 1.01 -6.95 0.23
N SER A 26 0.93 -8.20 0.68
CA SER A 26 1.38 -9.34 -0.11
C SER A 26 0.70 -9.39 -1.48
N GLY A 27 1.48 -9.35 -2.55
CA GLY A 27 0.97 -9.36 -3.93
C GLY A 27 0.28 -8.07 -4.38
N ALA A 28 0.31 -6.98 -3.60
CA ALA A 28 -0.19 -5.70 -4.05
C ALA A 28 0.65 -5.15 -5.22
N ASN A 29 0.00 -4.51 -6.20
CA ASN A 29 0.69 -3.80 -7.25
C ASN A 29 1.06 -2.38 -6.77
N LEU A 30 2.35 -2.17 -6.50
CA LEU A 30 2.90 -0.91 -5.97
C LEU A 30 3.64 -0.07 -7.03
N ILE A 31 3.38 -0.30 -8.33
CA ILE A 31 4.03 0.46 -9.40
C ILE A 31 3.73 1.95 -9.26
N ASN A 32 4.76 2.79 -9.28
CA ASN A 32 4.65 4.25 -9.16
C ASN A 32 3.90 4.74 -7.91
N VAL A 33 3.90 3.99 -6.81
CA VAL A 33 3.36 4.47 -5.53
C VAL A 33 4.28 5.53 -4.95
N ASN A 34 3.70 6.61 -4.43
CA ASN A 34 4.43 7.63 -3.70
C ASN A 34 4.42 7.35 -2.19
N PHE A 35 5.60 7.12 -1.62
CA PHE A 35 5.81 6.92 -0.18
C PHE A 35 6.61 8.07 0.50
N HIS A 36 7.12 9.05 -0.26
CA HIS A 36 8.02 10.11 0.23
C HIS A 36 7.30 11.35 0.74
#